data_AF-A0A942KJ28-F1
#
_entry.id   AF-A0A942KJ28-F1
#
_cell.length_a   1.000
_cell.length_b   1.000
_cell.length_c   1.000
_cell.angle_alpha   90.00
_cell.angle_beta   90.00
_cell.angle_gamma   90.00
#
_symmetry.space_group_name_H-M   'P 1'
#
loop_
_entity.id
_entity.type
_entity.pdbx_description
1 polymer ?
#
loop_
_entity_poly.entity_id
_entity_poly.type
_entity_poly.pdbx_seq_one_letter_code
_entity_poly.pdbx_strand_id
1 'polypeptide(L)'
;MTAIIIIINNYLHDVATAVLIATATVLWALDRAVSKDSVDLKVLEAAYPRLKVIAWAAVAWIVVGGIPRTIFFTRFEWDPAVVKGIVPALIVKHVLMTAGIVIGGIWWLRIGKRLSRK
;
A
#
# COMPACT_ATOMS: atom_id res chain seq x y z
N MET A 1 6.57 25.96 9.25
CA MET A 1 5.94 24.78 9.89
C MET A 1 5.04 24.00 8.93
N THR A 2 4.13 24.64 8.19
CA THR A 2 3.22 23.96 7.23
C THR A 2 3.93 23.11 6.18
N ALA A 3 5.04 23.59 5.60
CA ALA A 3 5.86 22.83 4.65
C ALA A 3 6.40 21.50 5.22
N ILE A 4 6.85 21.51 6.48
CA ILE A 4 7.38 20.32 7.16
C ILE A 4 6.25 19.30 7.35
N ILE A 5 5.06 19.74 7.74
CA ILE A 5 3.89 18.87 7.92
C ILE A 5 3.51 18.20 6.60
N ILE A 6 3.53 18.93 5.48
CA ILE A 6 3.20 18.38 4.16
C ILE A 6 4.25 17.35 3.73
N ILE A 7 5.55 17.63 3.94
CA ILE A 7 6.63 16.68 3.63
C ILE A 7 6.48 15.40 4.47
N ILE A 8 6.21 15.53 5.77
CA ILE A 8 5.95 14.39 6.66
C ILE A 8 4.72 13.61 6.19
N ASN A 9 3.63 14.29 5.83
CA ASN A 9 2.44 13.65 5.30
C ASN A 9 2.74 12.86 4.02
N ASN A 10 3.51 13.42 3.08
CA ASN A 10 3.87 12.74 1.84
C ASN A 10 4.70 11.49 2.11
N TYR A 11 5.64 11.56 3.06
CA TYR A 11 6.40 10.40 3.51
C TYR A 11 5.50 9.33 4.15
N LEU A 12 4.61 9.72 5.07
CA LEU A 12 3.67 8.79 5.72
C LEU A 12 2.70 8.16 4.72
N HIS A 13 2.27 8.90 3.70
CA HIS A 13 1.47 8.37 2.59
C HIS A 13 2.23 7.28 1.80
N ASP A 14 3.50 7.50 1.50
CA ASP A 14 4.36 6.50 0.84
C ASP A 14 4.57 5.26 1.73
N VAL A 15 4.81 5.47 3.03
CA VAL A 15 4.93 4.38 4.01
C VAL A 15 3.63 3.58 4.12
N ALA A 16 2.46 4.24 4.17
CA ALA A 16 1.17 3.56 4.19
C ALA A 16 0.95 2.72 2.92
N THR A 17 1.37 3.23 1.76
CA THR A 17 1.35 2.47 0.51
C THR A 17 2.24 1.23 0.58
N ALA A 18 3.45 1.37 1.11
CA ALA A 18 4.36 0.23 1.31
C ALA A 18 3.80 -0.80 2.31
N VAL A 19 3.17 -0.37 3.40
CA VAL A 19 2.52 -1.24 4.39
C VAL A 19 1.36 -2.01 3.75
N LEU A 20 0.55 -1.36 2.92
CA LEU A 20 -0.54 -2.01 2.19
C LEU A 20 -0.01 -3.10 1.24
N ILE A 21 1.07 -2.80 0.50
CA ILE A 21 1.71 -3.78 -0.40
C ILE A 21 2.33 -4.93 0.41
N ALA A 22 3.02 -4.63 1.51
CA ALA A 22 3.65 -5.62 2.36
C ALA A 22 2.62 -6.58 2.97
N THR A 23 1.54 -6.05 3.53
CA THR A 23 0.45 -6.88 4.09
C THR A 23 -0.19 -7.77 3.03
N ALA A 24 -0.44 -7.25 1.82
CA ALA A 24 -0.95 -8.05 0.70
C ALA A 24 0.03 -9.16 0.28
N THR A 25 1.33 -8.86 0.26
CA THR A 25 2.39 -9.83 -0.06
C THR A 25 2.48 -10.93 0.99
N VAL A 26 2.42 -10.57 2.29
CA VAL A 26 2.37 -11.55 3.39
C VAL A 26 1.14 -12.44 3.27
N LEU A 27 -0.03 -11.85 3.00
CA LEU A 27 -1.26 -12.61 2.83
C LEU A 27 -1.17 -13.61 1.66
N TRP A 28 -0.62 -13.15 0.52
CA TRP A 28 -0.37 -14.00 -0.64
C TRP A 28 0.64 -15.12 -0.35
N ALA A 29 1.72 -14.83 0.38
CA ALA A 29 2.72 -15.83 0.75
C ALA A 29 2.14 -16.90 1.67
N LEU A 30 1.35 -16.51 2.68
CA LEU A 30 0.65 -17.44 3.56
C LEU A 30 -0.33 -18.31 2.80
N ASP A 31 -1.12 -17.72 1.89
CA ASP A 31 -2.02 -18.47 1.03
C ASP A 31 -1.29 -19.51 0.17
N ARG A 32 -0.16 -19.12 -0.42
CA ARG A 32 0.64 -20.03 -1.23
C ARG A 32 1.24 -21.16 -0.40
N ALA A 33 1.62 -20.89 0.84
CA ALA A 33 2.15 -21.88 1.77
C ALA A 33 1.08 -22.89 2.21
N VAL A 34 -0.14 -22.42 2.51
CA VAL A 34 -1.30 -23.30 2.77
C VAL A 34 -1.61 -24.16 1.55
N SER A 35 -1.59 -23.59 0.35
CA SER A 35 -1.83 -24.34 -0.90
C SER A 35 -0.75 -25.39 -1.23
N LYS A 36 0.37 -25.39 -0.50
CA LYS A 36 1.48 -26.36 -0.64
C LYS A 36 1.56 -27.30 0.58
N ASP A 37 0.55 -27.31 1.45
CA ASP A 37 0.55 -28.02 2.74
C ASP A 37 1.78 -27.72 3.63
N SER A 38 2.41 -26.56 3.43
CA SER A 38 3.58 -26.14 4.20
C SER A 38 3.20 -25.42 5.49
N VAL A 39 1.96 -24.92 5.57
CA VAL A 39 1.40 -24.17 6.70
C VAL A 39 -0.06 -24.56 6.88
N ASP A 40 -0.51 -24.73 8.13
CA ASP A 40 -1.92 -25.00 8.45
C ASP A 40 -2.79 -23.80 8.06
N LEU A 41 -3.95 -24.07 7.43
CA LEU A 41 -4.97 -23.07 7.10
C LEU A 41 -5.35 -22.21 8.32
N LYS A 42 -5.35 -22.76 9.53
CA LYS A 42 -5.63 -22.02 10.77
C LYS A 42 -4.71 -20.82 10.98
N VAL A 43 -3.45 -20.91 10.53
CA VAL A 43 -2.50 -19.79 10.61
C VAL A 43 -2.94 -18.65 9.70
N LEU A 44 -3.38 -18.97 8.48
CA LEU A 44 -3.92 -17.99 7.53
C LEU A 44 -5.21 -17.34 8.07
N GLU A 45 -6.13 -18.15 8.62
CA GLU A 45 -7.37 -17.67 9.23
C GLU A 45 -7.11 -16.75 10.44
N ALA A 46 -6.12 -17.07 11.28
CA ALA A 46 -5.74 -16.24 12.42
C ALA A 46 -5.00 -14.95 12.00
N ALA A 47 -4.22 -14.99 10.91
CA ALA A 47 -3.50 -13.82 10.40
C ALA A 47 -4.43 -12.84 9.66
N TYR A 48 -5.41 -13.36 8.91
CA TYR A 48 -6.29 -12.57 8.05
C TYR A 48 -6.97 -11.36 8.75
N PRO A 49 -7.64 -11.50 9.91
CA PRO A 49 -8.32 -10.36 10.54
C PRO A 49 -7.33 -9.28 11.00
N ARG A 50 -6.14 -9.67 11.48
CA ARG A 50 -5.09 -8.72 11.90
C ARG A 50 -4.53 -7.95 10.71
N LEU A 51 -4.17 -8.66 9.64
CA LEU A 51 -3.67 -8.05 8.42
C LEU A 51 -4.75 -7.16 7.77
N LYS A 52 -6.04 -7.53 7.88
CA LYS A 52 -7.17 -6.73 7.40
C LYS A 52 -7.29 -5.40 8.13
N VAL A 53 -7.14 -5.36 9.45
CA VAL A 53 -7.15 -4.10 10.21
C VAL A 53 -6.00 -3.20 9.78
N ILE A 54 -4.79 -3.75 9.64
CA ILE A 54 -3.61 -2.99 9.19
C ILE A 54 -3.82 -2.45 7.77
N ALA A 55 -4.32 -3.28 6.86
CA ALA A 55 -4.60 -2.88 5.49
C ALA A 55 -5.65 -1.76 5.42
N TRP A 56 -6.73 -1.85 6.20
CA TRP A 56 -7.75 -0.79 6.25
C TRP A 56 -7.23 0.50 6.87
N ALA A 57 -6.39 0.43 7.90
CA ALA A 57 -5.74 1.61 8.47
C ALA A 57 -4.81 2.28 7.43
N ALA A 58 -4.05 1.48 6.67
CA ALA A 58 -3.21 1.98 5.59
C ALA A 58 -4.05 2.63 4.48
N VAL A 59 -5.15 1.99 4.04
CA VAL A 59 -6.08 2.56 3.04
C VAL A 59 -6.68 3.88 3.53
N ALA A 60 -7.15 3.94 4.78
CA ALA A 60 -7.70 5.16 5.35
C ALA A 60 -6.66 6.29 5.32
N TRP A 61 -5.40 6.00 5.69
CA TRP A 61 -4.33 6.99 5.64
C TRP A 61 -3.93 7.39 4.22
N ILE A 62 -3.89 6.46 3.26
CA ILE A 62 -3.63 6.77 1.84
C ILE A 62 -4.68 7.75 1.32
N VAL A 63 -5.96 7.52 1.64
CA VAL A 63 -7.04 8.42 1.22
C VAL A 63 -6.91 9.79 1.90
N VAL A 64 -6.80 9.83 3.23
CA VAL A 64 -6.76 11.09 3.99
C VAL A 64 -5.48 11.87 3.72
N GLY A 65 -4.32 11.21 3.76
CA GLY A 65 -3.01 11.81 3.47
C GLY A 65 -2.79 12.12 1.99
N GLY A 66 -3.56 11.48 1.09
CA GLY A 66 -3.54 11.75 -0.34
C GLY A 66 -4.17 13.10 -0.69
N ILE A 67 -5.13 13.59 0.11
CA ILE A 67 -5.80 14.89 -0.11
C ILE A 67 -4.78 16.06 -0.11
N PRO A 68 -4.05 16.32 1.00
CA PRO A 68 -3.07 17.41 1.00
C PRO A 68 -1.94 17.18 0.00
N ARG A 69 -1.53 15.92 -0.21
CA ARG A 69 -0.51 15.58 -1.21
C ARG A 69 -0.92 16.01 -2.61
N THR A 70 -2.17 15.78 -2.99
CA THR A 70 -2.70 16.16 -4.31
C THR A 70 -2.83 17.67 -4.46
N ILE A 71 -3.31 18.36 -3.42
CA ILE A 71 -3.46 19.83 -3.42
C ILE A 71 -2.11 20.53 -3.59
N PHE A 72 -1.06 20.03 -2.92
CA PHE A 72 0.26 20.64 -2.92
C PHE A 72 1.29 19.92 -3.82
N PHE A 73 0.82 19.05 -4.72
CA PHE A 73 1.68 18.20 -5.54
C PHE A 73 2.71 19.00 -6.36
N THR A 74 2.25 20.04 -7.05
CA THR A 74 3.12 20.85 -7.91
C THR A 74 4.30 21.42 -7.12
N ARG A 75 4.01 22.00 -5.96
CA ARG A 75 4.99 22.71 -5.14
C ARG A 75 6.02 21.81 -4.46
N PHE A 76 5.60 20.64 -3.97
CA PHE A 76 6.48 19.79 -3.15
C PHE A 76 7.04 18.57 -3.89
N GLU A 77 6.47 18.19 -5.03
CA GLU A 77 6.92 17.03 -5.80
C GLU A 77 7.32 17.39 -7.22
N TRP A 78 6.47 18.10 -7.96
CA TRP A 78 6.73 18.41 -9.36
C TRP A 78 7.86 19.40 -9.57
N ASP A 79 7.78 20.60 -8.97
CA ASP A 79 8.77 21.66 -9.15
C ASP A 79 10.17 21.19 -8.69
N PRO A 80 10.32 20.53 -7.52
CA PRO A 80 11.62 19.97 -7.13
C PRO A 80 12.10 18.87 -8.08
N ALA A 81 11.21 18.06 -8.67
CA ALA A 81 11.60 17.02 -9.61
C ALA A 81 12.07 17.59 -10.95
N VAL A 82 11.45 18.67 -11.43
CA VAL A 82 11.88 19.39 -12.63
C VAL A 82 13.24 20.03 -12.40
N VAL A 83 13.41 20.77 -11.30
CA VAL A 83 14.68 21.45 -10.98
C VAL A 83 15.82 20.47 -10.80
N LYS A 84 15.57 19.29 -10.22
CA LYS A 84 16.57 18.24 -10.02
C LYS A 84 16.74 17.29 -11.22
N GLY A 85 15.94 17.44 -12.28
CA GLY A 85 15.99 16.55 -13.44
C GLY A 85 15.55 15.10 -13.16
N ILE A 86 14.77 14.86 -12.11
CA ILE A 86 14.36 13.51 -11.66
C ILE A 86 12.90 13.18 -12.01
N VAL A 87 12.29 13.91 -12.95
CA VAL A 87 10.92 13.65 -13.43
C VAL A 87 10.69 12.19 -13.84
N PRO A 88 11.62 11.51 -14.59
CA PRO A 88 11.44 10.10 -14.91
C PRO A 88 11.35 9.20 -13.66
N ALA A 89 12.17 9.46 -12.64
CA ALA A 89 12.13 8.70 -11.38
C ALA A 89 10.80 8.92 -10.63
N LEU A 90 10.25 10.14 -10.67
CA LEU A 90 8.94 10.45 -10.09
C LEU A 90 7.82 9.68 -10.80
N ILE A 91 7.89 9.55 -12.13
CA ILE A 91 6.92 8.76 -12.91
C ILE A 91 7.01 7.28 -12.52
N VAL A 92 8.23 6.72 -12.52
CA VAL A 92 8.46 5.32 -12.14
C VAL A 92 7.93 5.03 -10.74
N LYS A 93 8.16 5.94 -9.77
CA LYS A 93 7.61 5.83 -8.41
C LYS A 93 6.08 5.64 -8.44
N HIS A 94 5.36 6.51 -9.16
CA HIS A 94 3.91 6.45 -9.22
C HIS A 94 3.42 5.16 -9.89
N VAL A 95 4.04 4.77 -11.01
CA VAL A 95 3.69 3.52 -11.71
C VAL A 95 3.87 2.31 -10.81
N LEU A 96 5.01 2.21 -10.10
CA LEU A 96 5.29 1.09 -9.20
C LEU A 96 4.32 1.06 -8.01
N MET A 97 4.04 2.22 -7.40
CA MET A 97 3.10 2.31 -6.28
C MET A 97 1.68 1.92 -6.70
N THR A 98 1.21 2.44 -7.85
CA THR A 98 -0.11 2.08 -8.38
C THR A 98 -0.19 0.60 -8.73
N ALA A 99 0.82 0.04 -9.38
CA ALA A 99 0.86 -1.38 -9.71
C ALA A 99 0.82 -2.25 -8.43
N GLY A 100 1.59 -1.89 -7.41
CA GLY A 100 1.60 -2.59 -6.12
C GLY A 100 0.24 -2.57 -5.43
N ILE A 101 -0.45 -1.43 -5.40
CA ILE A 101 -1.80 -1.32 -4.83
C ILE A 101 -2.79 -2.18 -5.61
N VAL A 102 -2.76 -2.14 -6.96
CA VAL A 102 -3.68 -2.91 -7.81
C VAL A 102 -3.47 -4.42 -7.62
N ILE A 103 -2.22 -4.89 -7.71
CA ILE A 103 -1.88 -6.31 -7.55
C ILE A 103 -2.23 -6.78 -6.13
N GLY A 104 -1.85 -6.00 -5.11
CA GLY A 104 -2.17 -6.32 -3.72
C GLY A 104 -3.67 -6.38 -3.46
N GLY A 105 -4.44 -5.44 -4.02
CA GLY A 105 -5.89 -5.41 -3.96
C GLY A 105 -6.53 -6.64 -4.61
N ILE A 106 -6.05 -7.05 -5.78
CA ILE A 106 -6.52 -8.26 -6.47
C ILE A 106 -6.30 -9.51 -5.59
N TRP A 107 -5.12 -9.66 -5.00
CA TRP A 107 -4.85 -10.77 -4.07
C TRP A 107 -5.77 -10.73 -2.86
N TRP A 108 -6.01 -9.55 -2.29
CA TRP A 108 -6.89 -9.39 -1.15
C TRP A 108 -8.33 -9.84 -1.43
N LEU A 109 -8.87 -9.42 -2.58
CA LEU A 109 -10.22 -9.78 -3.01
C LEU A 109 -10.33 -11.29 -3.29
N ARG A 110 -9.32 -11.87 -3.94
CA ARG A 110 -9.31 -13.30 -4.26
C ARG A 110 -9.25 -14.17 -3.00
N ILE A 111 -8.33 -13.85 -2.08
CA ILE A 111 -8.11 -14.60 -0.84
C ILE A 111 -9.30 -14.42 0.11
N GLY A 112 -9.81 -13.19 0.25
CA GLY A 112 -10.99 -12.91 1.07
C GLY A 112 -12.24 -13.68 0.63
N LYS A 113 -12.51 -13.74 -0.69
CA LYS A 113 -13.62 -14.54 -1.24
C LYS A 113 -13.48 -16.03 -0.97
N ARG A 114 -12.25 -16.56 -0.89
CA ARG A 114 -12.02 -17.98 -0.59
C ARG A 114 -12.22 -18.28 0.89
N LEU A 115 -11.79 -17.38 1.76
CA LEU A 115 -11.97 -17.51 3.22
C LEU A 115 -13.44 -17.33 3.64
N SER A 116 -14.22 -16.49 2.95
CA SER A 116 -15.64 -16.27 3.28
C SER A 116 -16.61 -17.31 2.70
N ARG A 117 -16.13 -18.25 1.88
CA ARG A 117 -16.95 -19.30 1.25
C ARG A 117 -16.91 -20.63 2.02
N LYS A 118 -16.13 -20.71 3.09
CA LYS A 118 -16.18 -21.79 4.08
C LYS A 118 -17.10 -21.40 5.22
#